data_AF-A0A510TDX9-F1
#
_entry.id   AF-A0A510TDX9-F1
#
_cell.length_a   1.000
_cell.length_b   1.000
_cell.length_c   1.000
_cell.angle_alpha   90.00
_cell.angle_beta   90.00
_cell.angle_gamma   90.00
#
_symmetry.space_group_name_H-M   'P 1'
#
loop_
_entity.id
_entity.type
_entity.pdbx_description
1 polymer ?
#
loop_
_entity_poly.entity_id
_entity_poly.type
_entity_poly.pdbx_seq_one_letter_code
_entity_poly.pdbx_strand_id
1 'polypeptide(L)'
;MVRRTMTDAGTTLSGGRNGAGSGSRPAAGPRHRLRGGHFLQLAQGGGGRDAVAALRSAQRSRRLVLLRALVESADRRVPWHPSLPAAQEAWELLAAAESADREAVESVLLHPSVGGWLARTLRELRAEGEPGPAPSVLRDAARVHALAAAAALRARVPFRTAVPLTERGVLLPALGYVTLPGRPADPVAEVFRDHRGSGVRCSSGTVPLPADLTRDAPGWWALRRLGSPGAEPAGAPLLDDLDPWRHFLRRLPVERLDEDEARDWRRLYAEAWPLVAEQRRIDPEGLADCLLAITPLPDRSPAEVFSGSDPEAFGGLLLTRPARPVDLAVALVHEAQHSKLSALMDLVTLVRGGREETHYAPWRADPRPLRGMLHGVYAFLGVAAFWFALRERPGLTDAERATADFEGALRRGQVEEGLGTLWARAELTEAGERFLRAVEGSLAAVLKETVPAAAARAAEEARDDHRMVFRLSQLRCDDAQAEAWADAVAEGAPAPAAFPGATLRAGPLTPDVRTRLVRIRVGDRERFDRLRADPGSVGASPADYAWAAGDRGAAQHGYRRLIAENPADPAAWAGLALSLPEGRARGLLLHRPELVAAVHRLLLRRGRPLPPQTLSALIAEAAGSGGTPA
;
A
#
# COMPACT_ATOMS: atom_id res chain seq x y z
N MET A 1 -31.32 36.69 -20.23
CA MET A 1 -32.76 36.42 -19.98
C MET A 1 -33.01 35.03 -20.55
N VAL A 2 -33.27 33.96 -19.79
CA VAL A 2 -34.21 33.77 -18.69
C VAL A 2 -33.62 32.77 -17.68
N ARG A 3 -33.79 33.08 -16.38
CA ARG A 3 -33.50 32.22 -15.22
C ARG A 3 -34.52 31.09 -15.09
N ARG A 4 -34.09 29.92 -14.58
CA ARG A 4 -34.76 29.00 -13.61
C ARG A 4 -34.24 27.58 -13.84
N THR A 5 -33.96 26.70 -12.88
CA THR A 5 -33.78 26.71 -11.41
C THR A 5 -33.22 25.31 -11.10
N MET A 6 -32.31 25.21 -10.14
CA MET A 6 -31.90 23.94 -9.54
C MET A 6 -33.11 23.22 -8.91
N THR A 7 -33.20 21.91 -9.12
CA THR A 7 -33.84 20.99 -8.18
C THR A 7 -32.99 19.74 -8.07
N ASP A 8 -32.59 19.50 -6.82
CA ASP A 8 -31.81 18.41 -6.28
C ASP A 8 -32.62 17.11 -6.34
N ALA A 9 -32.06 16.04 -6.92
CA ALA A 9 -32.62 14.70 -6.87
C ALA A 9 -31.48 13.67 -6.87
N GLY A 10 -31.19 13.15 -5.67
CA GLY A 10 -30.15 12.16 -5.40
C GLY A 10 -30.31 10.92 -6.29
N THR A 11 -29.42 10.80 -7.26
CA THR A 11 -29.37 9.63 -8.14
C THR A 11 -28.53 8.55 -7.44
N THR A 12 -29.19 7.54 -6.86
CA THR A 12 -28.52 6.31 -6.42
C THR A 12 -28.15 5.47 -7.64
N LEU A 13 -26.86 5.20 -7.83
CA LEU A 13 -26.39 4.38 -8.93
C LEU A 13 -26.66 2.90 -8.64
N SER A 14 -27.53 2.27 -9.44
CA SER A 14 -27.76 0.83 -9.45
C SER A 14 -27.60 0.35 -10.89
N GLY A 15 -26.58 -0.47 -11.15
CA GLY A 15 -26.41 -1.13 -12.46
C GLY A 15 -27.51 -2.17 -12.71
N GLY A 16 -28.11 -2.12 -13.89
CA GLY A 16 -28.99 -3.16 -14.43
C GLY A 16 -29.15 -2.97 -15.94
N ARG A 17 -29.65 -3.91 -16.75
CA ARG A 17 -29.85 -5.37 -16.68
C ARG A 17 -30.49 -5.72 -18.04
N ASN A 18 -30.16 -6.84 -18.67
CA ASN A 18 -30.95 -7.40 -19.77
C ASN A 18 -31.28 -8.89 -19.50
N GLY A 19 -32.47 -9.32 -19.92
CA GLY A 19 -32.88 -10.74 -20.02
C GLY A 19 -34.10 -11.12 -19.18
N ALA A 20 -35.25 -11.25 -19.83
CA ALA A 20 -36.54 -11.68 -19.29
C ALA A 20 -36.57 -13.21 -19.02
N GLY A 21 -37.25 -13.61 -17.94
CA GLY A 21 -37.50 -15.00 -17.56
C GLY A 21 -38.23 -15.03 -16.22
N SER A 22 -39.52 -15.40 -16.23
CA SER A 22 -40.41 -15.41 -15.08
C SER A 22 -40.10 -16.59 -14.15
N GLY A 23 -39.25 -16.34 -13.17
CA GLY A 23 -39.14 -17.13 -11.94
C GLY A 23 -39.13 -16.17 -10.77
N SER A 24 -39.94 -16.41 -9.74
CA SER A 24 -40.01 -15.59 -8.54
C SER A 24 -38.62 -15.44 -7.92
N ARG A 25 -37.99 -14.28 -8.14
CA ARG A 25 -36.73 -13.93 -7.47
C ARG A 25 -37.02 -13.81 -5.98
N PRO A 26 -36.21 -14.42 -5.09
CA PRO A 26 -36.26 -14.06 -3.68
C PRO A 26 -36.03 -12.56 -3.57
N ALA A 27 -36.84 -11.88 -2.75
CA ALA A 27 -36.71 -10.44 -2.52
C ALA A 27 -35.26 -10.13 -2.15
N ALA A 28 -34.57 -9.38 -3.02
CA ALA A 28 -33.19 -9.02 -2.76
C ALA A 28 -33.17 -8.15 -1.50
N GLY A 29 -32.52 -8.63 -0.44
CA GLY A 29 -32.32 -7.86 0.78
C GLY A 29 -31.67 -6.49 0.48
N PRO A 30 -31.73 -5.54 1.44
CA PRO A 30 -31.16 -4.21 1.24
C PRO A 30 -29.69 -4.32 0.84
N ARG A 31 -29.38 -3.87 -0.39
CA ARG A 31 -28.00 -3.81 -0.89
C ARG A 31 -27.31 -2.61 -0.26
N HIS A 32 -26.06 -2.77 0.16
CA HIS A 32 -25.22 -1.64 0.52
C HIS A 32 -25.10 -0.69 -0.67
N ARG A 33 -25.43 0.58 -0.46
CA ARG A 33 -25.35 1.64 -1.46
C ARG A 33 -24.53 2.78 -0.89
N LEU A 34 -23.61 3.28 -1.69
CA LEU A 34 -22.88 4.50 -1.39
C LEU A 34 -23.64 5.69 -1.98
N ARG A 35 -23.87 6.74 -1.17
CA ARG A 35 -24.45 7.99 -1.66
C ARG A 35 -23.50 8.64 -2.66
N GLY A 36 -24.05 9.28 -3.70
CA GLY A 36 -23.23 9.94 -4.74
C GLY A 36 -22.27 11.00 -4.18
N GLY A 37 -22.71 11.77 -3.16
CA GLY A 37 -21.86 12.74 -2.47
C GLY A 37 -20.67 12.08 -1.75
N HIS A 38 -20.89 10.97 -1.04
CA HIS A 38 -19.81 10.21 -0.38
C HIS A 38 -18.83 9.62 -1.39
N PHE A 39 -19.34 9.11 -2.53
CA PHE A 39 -18.51 8.64 -3.63
C PHE A 39 -17.59 9.74 -4.15
N LEU A 40 -18.11 10.95 -4.37
CA LEU A 40 -17.33 12.07 -4.87
C LEU A 40 -16.29 12.56 -3.84
N GLN A 41 -16.67 12.66 -2.57
CA GLN A 41 -15.75 13.03 -1.48
C GLN A 41 -14.57 12.06 -1.37
N LEU A 42 -14.85 10.75 -1.48
CA LEU A 42 -13.81 9.73 -1.54
C LEU A 42 -12.96 9.90 -2.81
N ALA A 43 -13.57 10.05 -3.98
CA ALA A 43 -12.83 10.21 -5.23
C ALA A 43 -11.89 11.43 -5.25
N GLN A 44 -12.21 12.47 -4.49
CA GLN A 44 -11.37 13.66 -4.33
C GLN A 44 -10.17 13.44 -3.38
N GLY A 45 -10.03 12.26 -2.77
CA GLY A 45 -8.99 11.92 -1.79
C GLY A 45 -9.41 12.15 -0.33
N GLY A 46 -10.64 12.60 -0.10
CA GLY A 46 -11.19 12.85 1.23
C GLY A 46 -12.00 11.67 1.76
N GLY A 47 -13.21 11.96 2.23
CA GLY A 47 -14.16 10.98 2.78
C GLY A 47 -14.88 11.51 4.02
N GLY A 48 -14.18 12.24 4.90
CA GLY A 48 -14.74 12.68 6.17
C GLY A 48 -15.28 11.52 7.01
N ARG A 49 -15.94 11.84 8.12
CA ARG A 49 -16.51 10.82 9.03
C ARG A 49 -17.61 10.01 8.36
N ASP A 50 -18.54 10.67 7.66
CA ASP A 50 -19.74 10.01 7.13
C ASP A 50 -19.46 9.05 5.97
N ALA A 51 -18.56 9.39 5.03
CA ALA A 51 -18.23 8.46 3.96
C ALA A 51 -17.41 7.27 4.49
N VAL A 52 -16.49 7.50 5.42
CA VAL A 52 -15.71 6.42 6.05
C VAL A 52 -16.60 5.53 6.90
N ALA A 53 -17.58 6.07 7.63
CA ALA A 53 -18.59 5.28 8.33
C ALA A 53 -19.40 4.40 7.36
N ALA A 54 -19.74 4.89 6.17
CA ALA A 54 -20.38 4.08 5.14
C ALA A 54 -19.48 2.93 4.64
N LEU A 55 -18.17 3.20 4.45
CA LEU A 55 -17.20 2.14 4.12
C LEU A 55 -17.08 1.10 5.23
N ARG A 56 -17.00 1.53 6.50
CA ARG A 56 -16.96 0.64 7.67
C ARG A 56 -18.20 -0.25 7.76
N SER A 57 -19.38 0.32 7.56
CA SER A 57 -20.65 -0.41 7.54
C SER A 57 -20.67 -1.47 6.43
N ALA A 58 -20.18 -1.15 5.23
CA ALA A 58 -20.04 -2.11 4.14
C ALA A 58 -19.05 -3.24 4.49
N GLN A 59 -17.89 -2.91 5.06
CA GLN A 59 -16.90 -3.90 5.50
C GLN A 59 -17.44 -4.80 6.60
N ARG A 60 -18.21 -4.26 7.55
CA ARG A 60 -18.90 -5.02 8.59
C ARG A 60 -19.85 -6.05 7.98
N SER A 61 -20.71 -5.63 7.05
CA SER A 61 -21.62 -6.56 6.40
C SER A 61 -20.91 -7.60 5.55
N ARG A 62 -19.83 -7.23 4.86
CA ARG A 62 -18.98 -8.19 4.15
C ARG A 62 -18.42 -9.25 5.12
N ARG A 63 -17.89 -8.82 6.27
CA ARG A 63 -17.37 -9.70 7.32
C ARG A 63 -18.44 -10.63 7.89
N LEU A 64 -19.65 -10.15 8.14
CA LEU A 64 -20.77 -10.99 8.58
C LEU A 64 -21.15 -12.06 7.54
N VAL A 65 -21.19 -11.71 6.26
CA VAL A 65 -21.46 -12.67 5.17
C VAL A 65 -20.36 -13.73 5.09
N LEU A 66 -19.09 -13.32 5.15
CA LEU A 66 -17.96 -14.25 5.15
C LEU A 66 -17.96 -15.16 6.38
N LEU A 67 -18.26 -14.61 7.56
CA LEU A 67 -18.35 -15.37 8.80
C LEU A 67 -19.50 -16.37 8.76
N ARG A 68 -20.69 -15.98 8.29
CA ARG A 68 -21.83 -16.90 8.13
C ARG A 68 -21.48 -18.04 7.16
N ALA A 69 -20.87 -17.69 6.04
CA ALA A 69 -20.39 -18.66 5.06
C ALA A 69 -19.33 -19.62 5.63
N LEU A 70 -18.46 -19.15 6.52
CA LEU A 70 -17.47 -19.96 7.21
C LEU A 70 -18.12 -20.92 8.22
N VAL A 71 -19.04 -20.43 9.05
CA VAL A 71 -19.80 -21.25 10.01
C VAL A 71 -20.54 -22.38 9.30
N GLU A 72 -21.29 -22.08 8.25
CA GLU A 72 -22.02 -23.09 7.48
C GLU A 72 -21.08 -24.08 6.79
N SER A 73 -19.91 -23.63 6.30
CA SER A 73 -18.92 -24.51 5.68
C SER A 73 -18.18 -25.37 6.70
N ALA A 74 -18.00 -24.91 7.93
CA ALA A 74 -17.40 -25.68 9.02
C ALA A 74 -18.36 -26.79 9.48
N ASP A 75 -19.61 -26.46 9.81
CA ASP A 75 -20.60 -27.41 10.35
C ASP A 75 -20.97 -28.53 9.37
N ARG A 76 -20.87 -28.28 8.05
CA ARG A 76 -21.09 -29.32 7.02
C ARG A 76 -20.03 -30.43 7.04
N ARG A 77 -18.89 -30.24 7.69
CA ARG A 77 -17.80 -31.23 7.75
C ARG A 77 -17.97 -32.01 9.05
N VAL A 78 -18.23 -33.32 9.04
CA VAL A 78 -18.39 -34.10 10.29
C VAL A 78 -17.25 -35.12 10.44
N PRO A 79 -16.55 -35.17 11.60
CA PRO A 79 -16.54 -34.18 12.68
C PRO A 79 -15.69 -32.96 12.28
N TRP A 80 -16.22 -31.73 12.42
CA TRP A 80 -15.48 -30.53 12.02
C TRP A 80 -14.35 -30.20 13.01
N HIS A 81 -14.59 -30.40 14.32
CA HIS A 81 -13.58 -30.38 15.38
C HIS A 81 -14.04 -31.19 16.61
N PRO A 82 -13.31 -32.22 17.06
CA PRO A 82 -13.82 -33.18 18.07
C PRO A 82 -13.98 -32.61 19.49
N SER A 83 -13.31 -31.51 19.81
CA SER A 83 -13.32 -30.91 21.16
C SER A 83 -14.04 -29.55 21.23
N LEU A 84 -14.72 -29.13 20.16
CA LEU A 84 -15.45 -27.86 20.12
C LEU A 84 -16.95 -28.10 19.88
N PRO A 85 -17.81 -27.18 20.37
CA PRO A 85 -19.24 -27.18 20.04
C PRO A 85 -19.47 -27.00 18.54
N ALA A 86 -20.72 -26.99 18.07
CA ALA A 86 -21.00 -26.63 16.67
C ALA A 86 -20.57 -25.16 16.39
N ALA A 87 -20.09 -24.87 15.18
CA ALA A 87 -19.73 -23.50 14.81
C ALA A 87 -20.95 -22.56 14.86
N GLN A 88 -22.16 -23.10 14.64
CA GLN A 88 -23.43 -22.41 14.83
C GLN A 88 -23.63 -21.86 16.27
N GLU A 89 -23.10 -22.52 17.32
CA GLU A 89 -23.18 -21.99 18.69
C GLU A 89 -22.33 -20.70 18.85
N ALA A 90 -21.19 -20.61 18.15
CA ALA A 90 -20.40 -19.36 18.12
C ALA A 90 -21.17 -18.24 17.42
N TRP A 91 -21.92 -18.56 16.37
CA TRP A 91 -22.78 -17.60 15.67
C TRP A 91 -23.90 -17.07 16.58
N GLU A 92 -24.53 -17.94 17.36
CA GLU A 92 -25.58 -17.56 18.32
C GLU A 92 -25.03 -16.68 19.45
N LEU A 93 -23.86 -17.01 19.99
CA LEU A 93 -23.18 -16.17 20.98
C LEU A 93 -22.84 -14.78 20.41
N LEU A 94 -22.36 -14.72 19.16
CA LEU A 94 -22.10 -13.45 18.49
C LEU A 94 -23.38 -12.62 18.29
N ALA A 95 -24.50 -13.26 17.92
CA ALA A 95 -25.79 -12.60 17.75
C ALA A 95 -26.34 -12.06 19.09
N ALA A 96 -26.16 -12.81 20.19
CA ALA A 96 -26.49 -12.36 21.53
C ALA A 96 -25.64 -11.15 21.95
N ALA A 97 -24.32 -11.19 21.67
CA ALA A 97 -23.42 -10.07 21.89
C ALA A 97 -23.84 -8.83 21.08
N GLU A 98 -24.21 -9.00 19.80
CA GLU A 98 -24.63 -7.89 18.93
C GLU A 98 -25.94 -7.26 19.40
N SER A 99 -26.86 -8.08 19.90
CA SER A 99 -28.14 -7.60 20.45
C SER A 99 -27.95 -6.78 21.72
N ALA A 100 -26.91 -7.08 22.51
CA ALA A 100 -26.58 -6.34 23.73
C ALA A 100 -25.78 -5.06 23.43
N ASP A 101 -24.77 -5.14 22.57
CA ASP A 101 -23.92 -4.02 22.18
C ASP A 101 -23.38 -4.20 20.76
N ARG A 102 -24.02 -3.51 19.81
CA ARG A 102 -23.66 -3.54 18.40
C ARG A 102 -22.25 -2.97 18.15
N GLU A 103 -21.85 -1.94 18.88
CA GLU A 103 -20.56 -1.25 18.69
C GLU A 103 -19.41 -2.13 19.19
N ALA A 104 -19.61 -2.82 20.32
CA ALA A 104 -18.67 -3.82 20.81
C ALA A 104 -18.42 -4.93 19.79
N VAL A 105 -19.47 -5.48 19.17
CA VAL A 105 -19.32 -6.50 18.13
C VAL A 105 -18.67 -5.93 16.86
N GLU A 106 -19.09 -4.74 16.44
CA GLU A 106 -18.51 -4.08 15.26
C GLU A 106 -17.00 -3.86 15.44
N SER A 107 -16.55 -3.41 16.60
CA SER A 107 -15.12 -3.16 16.86
C SER A 107 -14.27 -4.44 16.83
N VAL A 108 -14.83 -5.60 17.19
CA VAL A 108 -14.15 -6.90 17.10
C VAL A 108 -14.15 -7.40 15.65
N LEU A 109 -15.31 -7.37 14.98
CA LEU A 109 -15.43 -7.77 13.58
C LEU A 109 -14.54 -6.92 12.68
N LEU A 110 -14.48 -5.61 12.95
CA LEU A 110 -13.76 -4.69 12.08
C LEU A 110 -12.24 -4.74 12.24
N HIS A 111 -11.72 -5.48 13.22
CA HIS A 111 -10.29 -5.62 13.39
C HIS A 111 -9.62 -6.17 12.11
N PRO A 112 -8.52 -5.57 11.62
CA PRO A 112 -7.98 -5.89 10.30
C PRO A 112 -7.67 -7.39 10.10
N SER A 113 -7.04 -8.02 11.08
CA SER A 113 -6.69 -9.44 11.05
C SER A 113 -7.90 -10.37 10.87
N VAL A 114 -9.09 -9.98 11.35
CA VAL A 114 -10.32 -10.78 11.24
C VAL A 114 -10.76 -10.87 9.78
N GLY A 115 -10.64 -9.77 9.03
CA GLY A 115 -10.98 -9.76 7.60
C GLY A 115 -10.08 -10.69 6.78
N GLY A 116 -8.76 -10.55 6.94
CA GLY A 116 -7.77 -11.40 6.25
C GLY A 116 -7.89 -12.88 6.63
N TRP A 117 -8.12 -13.18 7.92
CA TRP A 117 -8.41 -14.54 8.38
C TRP A 117 -9.67 -15.12 7.74
N LEU A 118 -10.81 -14.42 7.82
CA LEU A 118 -12.08 -14.90 7.27
C LEU A 118 -11.96 -15.22 5.77
N ALA A 119 -11.39 -14.30 5.00
CA ALA A 119 -11.30 -14.43 3.55
C ALA A 119 -10.37 -15.58 3.14
N ARG A 120 -9.20 -15.73 3.77
CA ARG A 120 -8.27 -16.83 3.48
C ARG A 120 -8.81 -18.18 3.93
N THR A 121 -9.24 -18.29 5.18
CA THR A 121 -9.74 -19.55 5.74
C THR A 121 -10.97 -20.03 4.97
N LEU A 122 -11.89 -19.15 4.59
CA LEU A 122 -13.05 -19.55 3.79
C LEU A 122 -12.64 -20.03 2.38
N ARG A 123 -11.66 -19.38 1.75
CA ARG A 123 -11.15 -19.78 0.43
C ARG A 123 -10.50 -21.16 0.48
N GLU A 124 -9.64 -21.39 1.47
CA GLU A 124 -8.98 -22.68 1.69
C GLU A 124 -9.98 -23.78 2.07
N LEU A 125 -10.97 -23.46 2.92
CA LEU A 125 -12.01 -24.41 3.31
C LEU A 125 -12.97 -24.74 2.16
N ARG A 126 -13.11 -23.88 1.16
CA ARG A 126 -13.95 -24.12 -0.03
C ARG A 126 -13.16 -24.64 -1.24
N ALA A 127 -11.85 -24.71 -1.16
CA ALA A 127 -11.05 -25.29 -2.24
C ALA A 127 -11.49 -26.75 -2.46
N GLU A 128 -11.87 -27.07 -3.69
CA GLU A 128 -12.27 -28.42 -4.10
C GLU A 128 -11.02 -29.23 -4.49
N GLY A 129 -10.91 -30.46 -4.00
CA GLY A 129 -9.79 -31.37 -4.32
C GLY A 129 -9.50 -32.40 -3.22
N GLU A 130 -8.88 -33.51 -3.62
CA GLU A 130 -8.28 -34.48 -2.71
C GLU A 130 -6.78 -34.17 -2.54
N PRO A 131 -6.23 -34.23 -1.31
CA PRO A 131 -6.94 -34.48 -0.05
C PRO A 131 -7.78 -33.27 0.37
N GLY A 132 -8.82 -33.52 1.18
CA GLY A 132 -9.60 -32.46 1.84
C GLY A 132 -8.74 -31.45 2.63
N PRO A 133 -9.34 -30.38 3.19
CA PRO A 133 -8.58 -29.27 3.77
C PRO A 133 -7.63 -29.76 4.86
N ALA A 134 -6.42 -29.17 4.88
CA ALA A 134 -5.42 -29.51 5.87
C ALA A 134 -5.93 -29.26 7.31
N PRO A 135 -5.47 -30.01 8.33
CA PRO A 135 -5.86 -29.81 9.72
C PRO A 135 -5.64 -28.38 10.24
N SER A 136 -4.66 -27.65 9.69
CA SER A 136 -4.42 -26.24 9.99
C SER A 136 -5.61 -25.34 9.61
N VAL A 137 -6.28 -25.62 8.49
CA VAL A 137 -7.46 -24.87 8.01
C VAL A 137 -8.65 -25.10 8.93
N LEU A 138 -8.86 -26.33 9.40
CA LEU A 138 -9.91 -26.63 10.38
C LEU A 138 -9.66 -25.92 11.72
N ARG A 139 -8.39 -25.86 12.16
CA ARG A 139 -7.99 -25.07 13.34
C ARG A 139 -8.25 -23.58 13.16
N ASP A 140 -8.07 -23.05 11.96
CA ASP A 140 -8.41 -21.65 11.69
C ASP A 140 -9.90 -21.41 11.66
N ALA A 141 -10.68 -22.34 11.11
CA ALA A 141 -12.13 -22.26 11.13
C ALA A 141 -12.65 -22.25 12.58
N ALA A 142 -12.05 -23.04 13.47
CA ALA A 142 -12.36 -23.05 14.91
C ALA A 142 -12.18 -21.70 15.62
N ARG A 143 -11.43 -20.75 15.04
CA ARG A 143 -11.25 -19.40 15.58
C ARG A 143 -12.57 -18.60 15.65
N VAL A 144 -13.64 -19.04 14.97
CA VAL A 144 -14.99 -18.46 15.14
C VAL A 144 -15.44 -18.42 16.61
N HIS A 145 -15.09 -19.43 17.42
CA HIS A 145 -15.42 -19.43 18.85
C HIS A 145 -14.65 -18.36 19.62
N ALA A 146 -13.37 -18.15 19.30
CA ALA A 146 -12.56 -17.10 19.93
C ALA A 146 -13.08 -15.70 19.56
N LEU A 147 -13.52 -15.51 18.31
CA LEU A 147 -14.16 -14.28 17.86
C LEU A 147 -15.47 -13.99 18.62
N ALA A 148 -16.34 -15.00 18.75
CA ALA A 148 -17.60 -14.88 19.48
C ALA A 148 -17.38 -14.60 20.97
N ALA A 149 -16.41 -15.28 21.59
CA ALA A 149 -16.01 -15.03 22.99
C ALA A 149 -15.48 -13.61 23.18
N ALA A 150 -14.64 -13.10 22.26
CA ALA A 150 -14.14 -11.73 22.31
C ALA A 150 -15.28 -10.70 22.19
N ALA A 151 -16.22 -10.92 21.26
CA ALA A 151 -17.40 -10.09 21.10
C ALA A 151 -18.27 -10.07 22.38
N ALA A 152 -18.54 -11.24 22.98
CA ALA A 152 -19.34 -11.36 24.20
C ALA A 152 -18.66 -10.74 25.43
N LEU A 153 -17.33 -10.90 25.57
CA LEU A 153 -16.56 -10.22 26.63
C LEU A 153 -16.67 -8.70 26.51
N ARG A 154 -16.56 -8.16 25.29
CA ARG A 154 -16.63 -6.73 25.03
C ARG A 154 -18.05 -6.17 25.22
N ALA A 155 -19.06 -6.91 24.79
CA ALA A 155 -20.48 -6.59 25.00
C ALA A 155 -20.97 -6.86 26.43
N ARG A 156 -20.09 -7.38 27.31
CA ARG A 156 -20.36 -7.69 28.72
C ARG A 156 -21.49 -8.70 28.96
N VAL A 157 -21.79 -9.55 27.99
CA VAL A 157 -22.83 -10.58 28.09
C VAL A 157 -22.32 -11.78 28.90
N PRO A 158 -23.11 -12.39 29.80
CA PRO A 158 -22.72 -13.62 30.47
C PRO A 158 -22.69 -14.81 29.50
N PHE A 159 -21.62 -15.60 29.51
CA PHE A 159 -21.49 -16.77 28.63
C PHE A 159 -20.42 -17.75 29.14
N ARG A 160 -20.42 -18.94 28.55
CA ARG A 160 -19.33 -19.93 28.60
C ARG A 160 -19.20 -20.57 27.22
N THR A 161 -17.98 -20.65 26.69
CA THR A 161 -17.72 -21.35 25.42
C THR A 161 -16.32 -21.94 25.42
N ALA A 162 -16.15 -23.08 24.76
CA ALA A 162 -14.83 -23.60 24.43
C ALA A 162 -14.24 -22.80 23.25
N VAL A 163 -12.94 -22.54 23.30
CA VAL A 163 -12.17 -21.88 22.23
C VAL A 163 -10.89 -22.69 21.95
N PRO A 164 -10.39 -22.69 20.70
CA PRO A 164 -9.16 -23.43 20.38
C PRO A 164 -7.94 -22.82 21.08
N LEU A 165 -7.07 -23.69 21.58
CA LEU A 165 -5.75 -23.27 22.04
C LEU A 165 -4.83 -22.96 20.86
N THR A 166 -4.04 -21.91 21.05
CA THR A 166 -2.83 -21.64 20.25
C THR A 166 -1.62 -22.25 20.97
N GLU A 167 -0.40 -22.11 20.41
CA GLU A 167 0.79 -22.80 20.93
C GLU A 167 1.09 -22.56 22.42
N ARG A 168 0.74 -21.39 22.97
CA ARG A 168 1.05 -21.04 24.38
C ARG A 168 -0.14 -20.45 25.16
N GLY A 169 -1.37 -20.53 24.64
CA GLY A 169 -2.48 -19.78 25.23
C GLY A 169 -3.70 -19.58 24.34
N VAL A 170 -4.53 -18.61 24.72
CA VAL A 170 -5.78 -18.26 24.02
C VAL A 170 -5.69 -16.85 23.47
N LEU A 171 -5.84 -16.72 22.15
CA LEU A 171 -6.00 -15.42 21.50
C LEU A 171 -7.49 -15.03 21.45
N LEU A 172 -7.82 -13.86 21.97
CA LEU A 172 -9.13 -13.22 21.82
C LEU A 172 -9.01 -12.08 20.80
N PRO A 173 -9.52 -12.25 19.56
CA PRO A 173 -9.35 -11.27 18.49
C PRO A 173 -9.76 -9.86 18.91
N ALA A 174 -8.96 -8.86 18.52
CA ALA A 174 -9.16 -7.44 18.84
C ALA A 174 -9.13 -7.05 20.34
N LEU A 175 -8.86 -8.00 21.24
CA LEU A 175 -8.79 -7.76 22.69
C LEU A 175 -7.39 -8.01 23.24
N GLY A 176 -6.84 -9.20 23.02
CA GLY A 176 -5.58 -9.59 23.64
C GLY A 176 -5.34 -11.09 23.64
N TYR A 177 -4.33 -11.49 24.41
CA TYR A 177 -3.84 -12.85 24.49
C TYR A 177 -3.71 -13.30 25.94
N VAL A 178 -4.22 -14.48 26.25
CA VAL A 178 -4.10 -15.12 27.55
C VAL A 178 -2.92 -16.07 27.52
N THR A 179 -1.93 -15.85 28.36
CA THR A 179 -0.83 -16.77 28.61
C THR A 179 -1.25 -17.78 29.69
N LEU A 180 -1.31 -19.05 29.32
CA LEU A 180 -1.74 -20.11 30.23
C LEU A 180 -0.58 -20.61 31.11
N PRO A 181 -0.83 -20.98 32.37
CA PRO A 181 0.16 -21.63 33.20
C PRO A 181 0.40 -23.05 32.68
N GLY A 182 1.66 -23.42 32.43
CA GLY A 182 2.01 -24.76 31.94
C GLY A 182 1.43 -25.10 30.56
N ARG A 183 1.40 -26.40 30.24
CA ARG A 183 0.86 -26.92 28.97
C ARG A 183 -0.46 -27.66 29.23
N PRO A 184 -1.61 -27.15 28.76
CA PRO A 184 -2.87 -27.87 28.87
C PRO A 184 -2.82 -29.24 28.16
N ALA A 185 -3.58 -30.20 28.68
CA ALA A 185 -3.73 -31.52 28.07
C ALA A 185 -4.75 -31.48 26.93
N ASP A 186 -5.80 -30.67 27.07
CA ASP A 186 -6.86 -30.49 26.09
C ASP A 186 -6.46 -29.48 25.01
N PRO A 187 -6.93 -29.64 23.75
CA PRO A 187 -6.66 -28.69 22.67
C PRO A 187 -7.53 -27.42 22.73
N VAL A 188 -8.34 -27.25 23.78
CA VAL A 188 -9.30 -26.16 23.97
C VAL A 188 -9.22 -25.60 25.39
N ALA A 189 -9.69 -24.38 25.56
CA ALA A 189 -9.94 -23.76 26.86
C ALA A 189 -11.35 -23.20 26.92
N GLU A 190 -11.93 -23.13 28.11
CA GLU A 190 -13.22 -22.48 28.34
C GLU A 190 -12.99 -20.98 28.63
N VAL A 191 -13.60 -20.12 27.82
CA VAL A 191 -13.71 -18.69 28.12
C VAL A 191 -15.07 -18.45 28.75
N PHE A 192 -15.10 -17.70 29.85
CA PHE A 192 -16.33 -17.41 30.56
C PHE A 192 -16.43 -15.96 31.02
N ARG A 193 -17.67 -15.50 31.17
CA ARG A 193 -18.06 -14.29 31.90
C ARG A 193 -19.32 -14.57 32.70
N ASP A 194 -19.30 -14.28 33.99
CA ASP A 194 -20.45 -14.34 34.87
C ASP A 194 -20.48 -13.13 35.82
N HIS A 195 -21.35 -13.17 36.84
CA HIS A 195 -21.51 -12.10 37.82
C HIS A 195 -20.27 -11.87 38.70
N ARG A 196 -19.35 -12.86 38.79
CA ARG A 196 -18.13 -12.79 39.62
C ARG A 196 -16.93 -12.29 38.84
N GLY A 197 -16.98 -12.34 37.51
CA GLY A 197 -15.92 -11.85 36.64
C GLY A 197 -15.82 -12.64 35.34
N SER A 198 -14.67 -12.52 34.69
CA SER A 198 -14.35 -13.23 33.45
C SER A 198 -12.98 -13.88 33.53
N GLY A 199 -12.77 -14.94 32.76
CA GLY A 199 -11.53 -15.70 32.81
C GLY A 199 -11.44 -16.72 31.69
N VAL A 200 -10.26 -17.35 31.62
CA VAL A 200 -10.01 -18.52 30.79
C VAL A 200 -9.63 -19.68 31.69
N ARG A 201 -10.32 -20.79 31.54
CA ARG A 201 -10.15 -22.02 32.32
C ARG A 201 -9.69 -23.15 31.40
N CYS A 202 -8.67 -23.89 31.83
CA CYS A 202 -8.16 -25.07 31.15
C CYS A 202 -7.66 -26.10 32.17
N SER A 203 -7.22 -27.27 31.70
CA SER A 203 -6.75 -28.35 32.58
C SER A 203 -5.52 -27.97 33.42
N SER A 204 -4.73 -26.98 33.00
CA SER A 204 -3.52 -26.54 33.71
C SER A 204 -3.77 -25.36 34.66
N GLY A 205 -4.97 -24.77 34.67
CA GLY A 205 -5.33 -23.69 35.59
C GLY A 205 -6.39 -22.74 35.06
N THR A 206 -6.71 -21.72 35.87
CA THR A 206 -7.61 -20.62 35.50
C THR A 206 -6.84 -19.30 35.53
N VAL A 207 -6.95 -18.52 34.46
CA VAL A 207 -6.41 -17.17 34.36
C VAL A 207 -7.57 -16.17 34.42
N PRO A 208 -7.68 -15.33 35.47
CA PRO A 208 -8.69 -14.28 35.52
C PRO A 208 -8.35 -13.18 34.51
N LEU A 209 -9.37 -12.66 33.83
CA LEU A 209 -9.21 -11.49 32.97
C LEU A 209 -9.43 -10.20 33.79
N PRO A 210 -8.66 -9.13 33.54
CA PRO A 210 -8.85 -7.86 34.24
C PRO A 210 -10.20 -7.23 33.90
N ALA A 211 -10.71 -6.38 34.79
CA ALA A 211 -11.94 -5.61 34.54
C ALA A 211 -11.78 -4.64 33.34
N ASP A 212 -10.59 -4.08 33.19
CA ASP A 212 -10.17 -3.31 32.01
C ASP A 212 -9.30 -4.16 31.10
N LEU A 213 -9.91 -4.68 30.03
CA LEU A 213 -9.25 -5.55 29.05
C LEU A 213 -8.22 -4.81 28.18
N THR A 214 -8.12 -3.48 28.28
CA THR A 214 -7.14 -2.67 27.53
C THR A 214 -5.78 -2.57 28.22
N ARG A 215 -5.66 -3.13 29.43
CA ARG A 215 -4.42 -3.11 30.24
C ARG A 215 -3.90 -4.52 30.47
N ASP A 216 -2.59 -4.65 30.42
CA ASP A 216 -1.91 -5.90 30.77
C ASP A 216 -2.17 -6.27 32.24
N ALA A 217 -2.23 -7.57 32.51
CA ALA A 217 -2.36 -8.13 33.85
C ALA A 217 -1.62 -9.50 33.90
N PRO A 218 -1.37 -10.08 35.09
CA PRO A 218 -0.77 -11.40 35.17
C PRO A 218 -1.56 -12.44 34.36
N GLY A 219 -0.91 -13.06 33.36
CA GLY A 219 -1.58 -14.00 32.45
C GLY A 219 -2.34 -13.38 31.27
N TRP A 220 -2.36 -12.05 31.14
CA TRP A 220 -3.11 -11.31 30.13
C TRP A 220 -2.25 -10.23 29.46
N TRP A 221 -2.14 -10.34 28.13
CA TRP A 221 -1.56 -9.30 27.27
C TRP A 221 -2.68 -8.62 26.50
N ALA A 222 -3.01 -7.39 26.88
CA ALA A 222 -3.94 -6.54 26.17
C ALA A 222 -3.35 -6.06 24.84
N LEU A 223 -4.21 -5.88 23.84
CA LEU A 223 -3.82 -5.19 22.61
C LEU A 223 -3.57 -3.71 22.90
N ARG A 224 -2.38 -3.21 22.55
CA ARG A 224 -1.94 -1.85 22.88
C ARG A 224 -2.60 -0.84 21.93
N ARG A 225 -2.77 0.40 22.38
CA ARG A 225 -3.24 1.53 21.55
C ARG A 225 -2.16 2.60 21.42
N LEU A 226 -2.01 3.16 20.22
CA LEU A 226 -1.07 4.24 19.94
C LEU A 226 -1.72 5.60 20.28
N GLY A 227 -1.60 6.03 21.54
CA GLY A 227 -2.13 7.31 21.99
C GLY A 227 -1.48 7.79 23.29
N SER A 228 -1.71 9.05 23.65
CA SER A 228 -1.18 9.64 24.89
C SER A 228 -1.92 9.08 26.12
N PRO A 229 -1.20 8.65 27.17
CA PRO A 229 -1.84 8.28 28.44
C PRO A 229 -2.67 9.45 29.00
N GLY A 230 -3.96 9.26 29.21
CA GLY A 230 -4.86 10.27 29.82
C GLY A 230 -5.48 11.29 28.86
N ALA A 231 -5.09 11.29 27.59
CA ALA A 231 -5.75 12.02 26.52
C ALA A 231 -5.80 11.11 25.29
N GLU A 232 -6.69 10.11 25.32
CA GLU A 232 -6.92 9.25 24.18
C GLU A 232 -7.61 10.09 23.09
N PRO A 233 -6.96 10.41 21.97
CA PRO A 233 -7.70 10.95 20.85
C PRO A 233 -8.64 9.84 20.40
N ALA A 234 -9.94 10.12 20.34
CA ALA A 234 -10.89 9.20 19.73
C ALA A 234 -10.35 8.77 18.35
N GLY A 235 -10.12 7.47 18.15
CA GLY A 235 -9.64 6.93 16.87
C GLY A 235 -8.15 6.59 16.76
N ALA A 236 -7.36 6.66 17.83
CA ALA A 236 -5.99 6.14 17.82
C ALA A 236 -5.93 4.64 17.42
N PRO A 237 -5.10 4.22 16.45
CA PRO A 237 -5.02 2.84 16.00
C PRO A 237 -4.41 1.92 17.06
N LEU A 238 -4.74 0.64 16.97
CA LEU A 238 -4.13 -0.42 17.77
C LEU A 238 -2.69 -0.67 17.31
N LEU A 239 -1.79 -1.04 18.22
CA LEU A 239 -0.50 -1.64 17.90
C LEU A 239 -0.66 -3.16 18.06
N ASP A 240 -0.79 -3.87 16.94
CA ASP A 240 -1.05 -5.30 16.94
C ASP A 240 0.26 -6.08 16.85
N ASP A 241 0.70 -6.60 17.99
CA ASP A 241 1.84 -7.51 18.12
C ASP A 241 1.42 -8.97 18.39
N LEU A 242 0.12 -9.22 18.60
CA LEU A 242 -0.37 -10.49 19.11
C LEU A 242 -1.01 -11.37 18.04
N ASP A 243 -1.80 -10.80 17.13
CA ASP A 243 -2.65 -11.61 16.25
C ASP A 243 -1.82 -12.38 15.22
N PRO A 244 -1.93 -13.71 15.09
CA PRO A 244 -1.18 -14.46 14.08
C PRO A 244 -1.48 -14.03 12.65
N TRP A 245 -2.64 -13.42 12.39
CA TRP A 245 -3.09 -12.99 11.06
C TRP A 245 -2.74 -11.52 10.74
N ARG A 246 -2.02 -10.84 11.63
CA ARG A 246 -1.66 -9.41 11.51
C ARG A 246 -0.77 -9.05 10.32
N HIS A 247 0.01 -10.01 9.78
CA HIS A 247 0.96 -9.77 8.66
C HIS A 247 0.30 -9.87 7.27
N PHE A 248 -1.00 -10.14 7.20
CA PHE A 248 -1.77 -10.33 5.95
C PHE A 248 -1.35 -11.54 5.12
N LEU A 249 -0.09 -11.69 4.72
CA LEU A 249 0.39 -12.73 3.78
C LEU A 249 0.76 -14.07 4.44
N ARG A 250 1.18 -14.05 5.70
CA ARG A 250 1.61 -15.24 6.43
C ARG A 250 1.18 -15.17 7.88
N ARG A 251 1.22 -16.32 8.55
CA ARG A 251 1.06 -16.35 10.01
C ARG A 251 2.33 -15.89 10.67
N LEU A 252 2.18 -15.10 11.71
CA LEU A 252 3.25 -14.81 12.65
C LEU A 252 2.99 -15.51 13.98
N PRO A 253 4.04 -15.90 14.72
CA PRO A 253 3.88 -16.31 16.10
C PRO A 253 3.30 -15.15 16.94
N VAL A 254 2.71 -15.53 18.08
CA VAL A 254 2.31 -14.56 19.11
C VAL A 254 3.58 -14.15 19.85
N GLU A 255 4.00 -12.90 19.65
CA GLU A 255 5.23 -12.35 20.22
C GLU A 255 4.93 -10.95 20.73
N ARG A 256 5.02 -10.77 22.05
CA ARG A 256 4.80 -9.47 22.66
C ARG A 256 6.00 -8.58 22.37
N LEU A 257 5.78 -7.38 21.82
CA LEU A 257 6.84 -6.39 21.74
C LEU A 257 7.31 -6.03 23.14
N ASP A 258 8.62 -5.85 23.30
CA ASP A 258 9.15 -5.32 24.55
C ASP A 258 8.58 -3.92 24.86
N GLU A 259 8.65 -3.53 26.12
CA GLU A 259 8.02 -2.29 26.58
C GLU A 259 8.73 -1.03 26.05
N ASP A 260 10.01 -1.13 25.68
CA ASP A 260 10.79 -0.02 25.14
C ASP A 260 10.41 0.24 23.68
N GLU A 261 10.31 -0.80 22.86
CA GLU A 261 9.84 -0.73 21.48
C GLU A 261 8.39 -0.23 21.43
N ALA A 262 7.51 -0.72 22.31
CA ALA A 262 6.13 -0.24 22.41
C ALA A 262 6.05 1.23 22.85
N ARG A 263 6.98 1.70 23.70
CA ARG A 263 7.09 3.12 24.08
C ARG A 263 7.58 3.98 22.92
N ASP A 264 8.53 3.49 22.15
CA ASP A 264 9.05 4.17 20.96
C ASP A 264 7.98 4.34 19.88
N TRP A 265 7.17 3.31 19.62
CA TRP A 265 6.00 3.41 18.73
C TRP A 265 4.99 4.45 19.20
N ARG A 266 4.66 4.48 20.49
CA ARG A 266 3.75 5.48 21.07
C ARG A 266 4.30 6.90 20.94
N ARG A 267 5.59 7.11 21.26
CA ARG A 267 6.26 8.40 21.12
C ARG A 267 6.24 8.87 19.66
N LEU A 268 6.63 7.99 18.74
CA LEU A 268 6.65 8.30 17.31
C LEU A 268 5.26 8.67 16.79
N TYR A 269 4.21 7.93 17.18
CA TYR A 269 2.84 8.25 16.79
C TYR A 269 2.36 9.59 17.39
N ALA A 270 2.67 9.86 18.66
CA ALA A 270 2.32 11.12 19.31
C ALA A 270 2.97 12.34 18.64
N GLU A 271 4.18 12.19 18.10
CA GLU A 271 4.88 13.23 17.33
C GLU A 271 4.35 13.33 15.88
N ALA A 272 3.98 12.20 15.26
CA ALA A 272 3.55 12.15 13.87
C ALA A 272 2.09 12.60 13.66
N TRP A 273 1.18 12.25 14.57
CA TRP A 273 -0.25 12.52 14.39
C TRP A 273 -0.59 14.02 14.28
N PRO A 274 -0.01 14.94 15.07
CA PRO A 274 -0.21 16.38 14.87
C PRO A 274 0.18 16.86 13.47
N LEU A 275 1.18 16.24 12.84
CA LEU A 275 1.56 16.55 11.46
C LEU A 275 0.42 16.29 10.48
N VAL A 276 -0.45 15.32 10.75
CA VAL A 276 -1.65 14.98 9.96
C VAL A 276 -2.85 15.79 10.44
N ALA A 277 -3.12 15.79 11.75
CA ALA A 277 -4.33 16.34 12.37
C ALA A 277 -4.52 17.84 12.16
N GLU A 278 -3.43 18.60 12.06
CA GLU A 278 -3.46 20.06 11.94
C GLU A 278 -3.66 20.54 10.49
N GLN A 279 -3.72 19.62 9.52
CA GLN A 279 -3.75 19.96 8.10
C GLN A 279 -5.18 20.13 7.59
N ARG A 280 -5.44 21.27 6.91
CA ARG A 280 -6.77 21.59 6.35
C ARG A 280 -6.98 21.11 4.92
N ARG A 281 -5.91 20.79 4.20
CA ARG A 281 -5.92 20.39 2.77
C ARG A 281 -6.00 18.88 2.57
N ILE A 282 -6.05 18.12 3.67
CA ILE A 282 -6.31 16.67 3.68
C ILE A 282 -7.53 16.40 4.59
N ASP A 283 -7.84 15.12 4.83
CA ASP A 283 -9.00 14.66 5.60
C ASP A 283 -8.56 13.94 6.90
N PRO A 284 -8.09 14.64 7.95
CA PRO A 284 -7.58 13.97 9.14
C PRO A 284 -8.63 13.13 9.87
N GLU A 285 -9.89 13.58 9.88
CA GLU A 285 -10.98 12.85 10.53
C GLU A 285 -11.27 11.52 9.82
N GLY A 286 -11.41 11.54 8.49
CA GLY A 286 -11.60 10.31 7.74
C GLY A 286 -10.35 9.42 7.72
N LEU A 287 -9.14 9.98 7.90
CA LEU A 287 -7.93 9.18 8.14
C LEU A 287 -8.01 8.47 9.51
N ALA A 288 -8.32 9.20 10.58
CA ALA A 288 -8.46 8.63 11.92
C ALA A 288 -9.51 7.51 11.98
N ASP A 289 -10.68 7.74 11.38
CA ASP A 289 -11.78 6.77 11.39
C ASP A 289 -11.52 5.54 10.49
N CYS A 290 -10.54 5.63 9.57
CA CYS A 290 -10.15 4.55 8.68
C CYS A 290 -8.99 3.69 9.24
N LEU A 291 -8.08 4.27 10.02
CA LEU A 291 -6.88 3.61 10.54
C LEU A 291 -7.21 2.82 11.82
N LEU A 292 -7.22 1.49 11.73
CA LEU A 292 -7.67 0.62 12.83
C LEU A 292 -6.51 -0.02 13.60
N ALA A 293 -5.48 -0.50 12.89
CA ALA A 293 -4.33 -1.14 13.53
C ALA A 293 -3.04 -1.00 12.71
N ILE A 294 -1.92 -0.89 13.42
CA ILE A 294 -0.56 -0.97 12.90
C ILE A 294 0.05 -2.27 13.40
N THR A 295 0.48 -3.10 12.46
CA THR A 295 1.31 -4.28 12.68
C THR A 295 2.77 -3.85 12.55
N PRO A 296 3.55 -3.87 13.65
CA PRO A 296 4.97 -3.58 13.61
C PRO A 296 5.70 -4.71 12.89
N LEU A 297 6.57 -4.36 11.97
CA LEU A 297 7.50 -5.27 11.31
C LEU A 297 8.92 -5.08 11.87
N PRO A 298 9.70 -6.16 11.96
CA PRO A 298 11.09 -6.06 12.40
C PRO A 298 11.87 -5.14 11.45
N ASP A 299 12.78 -4.35 12.01
CA ASP A 299 13.66 -3.51 11.22
C ASP A 299 14.60 -4.39 10.38
N ARG A 300 14.43 -4.39 9.06
CA ARG A 300 15.26 -5.16 8.13
C ARG A 300 16.37 -4.30 7.53
N SER A 301 16.27 -2.97 7.63
CA SER A 301 17.27 -1.99 7.19
C SER A 301 16.78 -0.57 7.53
N PRO A 302 17.61 0.29 8.17
CA PRO A 302 17.24 1.68 8.47
C PRO A 302 17.03 2.56 7.23
N ALA A 303 17.37 2.04 6.04
CA ALA A 303 17.41 2.78 4.79
C ALA A 303 16.04 3.04 4.15
N GLU A 304 15.08 2.13 4.35
CA GLU A 304 13.79 2.17 3.68
C GLU A 304 12.66 1.77 4.63
N VAL A 305 11.68 2.66 4.76
CA VAL A 305 10.43 2.38 5.45
C VAL A 305 9.58 1.51 4.53
N PHE A 306 9.25 0.31 4.98
CA PHE A 306 8.25 -0.52 4.33
C PHE A 306 6.89 -0.21 4.95
N SER A 307 5.94 0.19 4.12
CA SER A 307 4.52 0.23 4.47
C SER A 307 3.71 -0.64 3.51
N GLY A 308 2.62 -1.23 4.00
CA GLY A 308 1.69 -1.94 3.14
C GLY A 308 0.34 -2.22 3.78
N SER A 309 -0.67 -2.36 2.94
CA SER A 309 -2.05 -2.68 3.29
C SER A 309 -2.56 -3.84 2.45
N ASP A 310 -3.62 -4.50 2.93
CA ASP A 310 -4.29 -5.59 2.22
C ASP A 310 -5.79 -5.29 2.06
N PRO A 311 -6.38 -5.49 0.88
CA PRO A 311 -7.80 -5.23 0.64
C PRO A 311 -8.75 -6.04 1.54
N GLU A 312 -8.33 -7.19 2.07
CA GLU A 312 -9.10 -8.03 2.99
C GLU A 312 -8.93 -7.59 4.46
N ALA A 313 -7.90 -6.79 4.77
CA ALA A 313 -7.59 -6.29 6.10
C ALA A 313 -7.83 -4.78 6.20
N PHE A 314 -9.06 -4.35 5.91
CA PHE A 314 -9.47 -2.94 5.96
C PHE A 314 -8.99 -2.23 7.23
N GLY A 315 -8.28 -1.11 7.06
CA GLY A 315 -7.75 -0.27 8.15
C GLY A 315 -6.49 -0.83 8.82
N GLY A 316 -5.93 -1.93 8.31
CA GLY A 316 -4.68 -2.53 8.79
C GLY A 316 -3.46 -2.09 8.00
N LEU A 317 -2.37 -1.81 8.72
CA LEU A 317 -1.11 -1.34 8.16
C LEU A 317 0.02 -2.26 8.62
N LEU A 318 0.84 -2.74 7.69
CA LEU A 318 2.15 -3.29 8.02
C LEU A 318 3.16 -2.16 7.93
N LEU A 319 4.03 -2.01 8.94
CA LEU A 319 4.97 -0.90 8.95
C LEU A 319 6.28 -1.29 9.66
N THR A 320 7.42 -1.10 8.99
CA THR A 320 8.71 -1.02 9.70
C THR A 320 8.79 0.34 10.38
N ARG A 321 9.25 0.38 11.65
CA ARG A 321 9.24 1.62 12.44
C ARG A 321 10.05 2.72 11.74
N PRO A 322 9.41 3.83 11.32
CA PRO A 322 10.15 4.93 10.70
C PRO A 322 11.08 5.61 11.71
N ALA A 323 12.19 6.15 11.22
CA ALA A 323 13.14 6.91 12.05
C ALA A 323 12.63 8.31 12.41
N ARG A 324 11.77 8.91 11.56
CA ARG A 324 11.27 10.28 11.74
C ARG A 324 9.74 10.32 11.81
N PRO A 325 9.15 11.21 12.63
CA PRO A 325 7.69 11.38 12.71
C PRO A 325 7.02 11.70 11.37
N VAL A 326 7.66 12.50 10.52
CA VAL A 326 7.11 12.85 9.19
C VAL A 326 6.98 11.63 8.28
N ASP A 327 7.89 10.65 8.39
CA ASP A 327 7.84 9.43 7.59
C ASP A 327 6.67 8.54 8.04
N LEU A 328 6.39 8.49 9.34
CA LEU A 328 5.17 7.84 9.86
C LEU A 328 3.91 8.57 9.36
N ALA A 329 3.87 9.90 9.43
CA ALA A 329 2.72 10.68 8.95
C ALA A 329 2.42 10.42 7.46
N VAL A 330 3.44 10.37 6.61
CA VAL A 330 3.31 10.02 5.19
C VAL A 330 2.76 8.60 5.01
N ALA A 331 3.27 7.61 5.76
CA ALA A 331 2.78 6.24 5.69
C ALA A 331 1.30 6.14 6.12
N LEU A 332 0.90 6.83 7.19
CA LEU A 332 -0.50 6.87 7.63
C LEU A 332 -1.44 7.42 6.54
N VAL A 333 -1.06 8.54 5.91
CA VAL A 333 -1.83 9.11 4.80
C VAL A 333 -1.89 8.12 3.63
N HIS A 334 -0.75 7.55 3.22
CA HIS A 334 -0.65 6.64 2.09
C HIS A 334 -1.55 5.41 2.27
N GLU A 335 -1.39 4.70 3.38
CA GLU A 335 -2.08 3.43 3.61
C GLU A 335 -3.57 3.60 3.90
N ALA A 336 -3.98 4.73 4.51
CA ALA A 336 -5.39 5.04 4.66
C ALA A 336 -6.07 5.24 3.30
N GLN A 337 -5.41 5.86 2.32
CA GLN A 337 -5.97 5.98 0.98
C GLN A 337 -6.11 4.63 0.29
N HIS A 338 -5.13 3.73 0.44
CA HIS A 338 -5.28 2.35 -0.02
C HIS A 338 -6.46 1.63 0.64
N SER A 339 -6.65 1.80 1.96
CA SER A 339 -7.78 1.21 2.70
C SER A 339 -9.13 1.76 2.23
N LYS A 340 -9.25 3.09 2.08
CA LYS A 340 -10.47 3.77 1.57
C LYS A 340 -10.83 3.27 0.18
N LEU A 341 -9.87 3.24 -0.74
CA LEU A 341 -10.11 2.78 -2.12
C LEU A 341 -10.45 1.30 -2.18
N SER A 342 -9.76 0.44 -1.41
CA SER A 342 -10.09 -0.99 -1.34
C SER A 342 -11.54 -1.22 -0.93
N ALA A 343 -11.98 -0.54 0.14
CA ALA A 343 -13.36 -0.66 0.61
C ALA A 343 -14.38 -0.06 -0.37
N LEU A 344 -14.03 1.01 -1.07
CA LEU A 344 -14.86 1.56 -2.15
C LEU A 344 -15.01 0.56 -3.30
N MET A 345 -13.92 -0.10 -3.71
CA MET A 345 -13.92 -1.05 -4.82
C MET A 345 -14.68 -2.34 -4.53
N ASP A 346 -14.90 -2.68 -3.26
CA ASP A 346 -15.83 -3.76 -2.86
C ASP A 346 -17.30 -3.39 -3.13
N LEU A 347 -17.63 -2.10 -3.15
CA LEU A 347 -18.98 -1.58 -3.40
C LEU A 347 -19.21 -1.21 -4.86
N VAL A 348 -18.18 -0.68 -5.53
CA VAL A 348 -18.29 -0.08 -6.86
C VAL A 348 -17.13 -0.55 -7.73
N THR A 349 -17.44 -1.24 -8.83
CA THR A 349 -16.44 -1.60 -9.84
C THR A 349 -16.01 -0.36 -10.62
N LEU A 350 -14.75 0.06 -10.46
CA LEU A 350 -14.19 1.23 -11.17
C LEU A 350 -13.50 0.85 -12.49
N VAL A 351 -12.79 -0.28 -12.50
CA VAL A 351 -12.02 -0.77 -13.66
C VAL A 351 -12.45 -2.20 -13.94
N ARG A 352 -12.64 -2.54 -15.21
CA ARG A 352 -12.78 -3.91 -15.71
C ARG A 352 -11.40 -4.41 -16.17
N GLY A 353 -11.09 -5.68 -15.92
CA GLY A 353 -9.79 -6.26 -16.28
C GLY A 353 -8.59 -5.57 -15.60
N GLY A 354 -7.50 -5.41 -16.35
CA GLY A 354 -6.30 -4.69 -15.91
C GLY A 354 -5.54 -5.42 -14.80
N ARG A 355 -5.49 -6.75 -14.87
CA ARG A 355 -4.81 -7.63 -13.91
C ARG A 355 -3.39 -8.00 -14.36
N GLU A 356 -3.07 -7.68 -15.59
CA GLU A 356 -1.80 -7.97 -16.25
C GLU A 356 -0.72 -7.03 -15.73
N GLU A 357 0.38 -7.57 -15.22
CA GLU A 357 1.50 -6.79 -14.68
C GLU A 357 2.40 -6.29 -15.80
N THR A 358 1.93 -5.30 -16.57
CA THR A 358 2.63 -4.87 -17.79
C THR A 358 2.92 -3.39 -17.89
N HIS A 359 2.36 -2.57 -17.00
CA HIS A 359 2.44 -1.12 -17.12
C HIS A 359 3.57 -0.54 -16.27
N TYR A 360 4.21 0.50 -16.80
CA TYR A 360 5.15 1.33 -16.05
C TYR A 360 4.43 2.01 -14.86
N ALA A 361 5.08 2.01 -13.70
CA ALA A 361 4.63 2.70 -12.51
C ALA A 361 5.64 3.78 -12.09
N PRO A 362 5.26 5.07 -11.97
CA PRO A 362 6.21 6.15 -11.68
C PRO A 362 6.89 6.10 -10.30
N TRP A 363 6.50 5.17 -9.44
CA TRP A 363 6.95 5.02 -8.05
C TRP A 363 7.50 3.63 -7.72
N ARG A 364 7.55 2.71 -8.70
CA ARG A 364 8.02 1.33 -8.53
C ARG A 364 8.75 0.80 -9.74
N ALA A 365 9.82 0.04 -9.47
CA ALA A 365 10.70 -0.52 -10.49
C ALA A 365 10.11 -1.74 -11.24
N ASP A 366 9.13 -2.44 -10.65
CA ASP A 366 8.43 -3.57 -11.27
C ASP A 366 7.19 -3.11 -12.07
N PRO A 367 6.85 -3.81 -13.17
CA PRO A 367 5.60 -3.59 -13.90
C PRO A 367 4.38 -3.79 -13.00
N ARG A 368 3.33 -2.98 -13.21
CA ARG A 368 2.12 -3.00 -12.40
C ARG A 368 0.87 -3.34 -13.22
N PRO A 369 -0.13 -3.99 -12.61
CA PRO A 369 -1.48 -4.04 -13.15
C PRO A 369 -2.16 -2.66 -13.02
N LEU A 370 -3.09 -2.34 -13.92
CA LEU A 370 -3.80 -1.05 -13.90
C LEU A 370 -4.60 -0.84 -12.61
N ARG A 371 -5.09 -1.91 -11.98
CA ARG A 371 -5.67 -1.81 -10.64
C ARG A 371 -4.64 -1.34 -9.61
N GLY A 372 -3.43 -1.88 -9.65
CA GLY A 372 -2.32 -1.42 -8.79
C GLY A 372 -1.89 0.01 -9.10
N MET A 373 -2.02 0.44 -10.37
CA MET A 373 -1.80 1.83 -10.79
C MET A 373 -2.84 2.78 -10.22
N LEU A 374 -4.13 2.43 -10.27
CA LEU A 374 -5.21 3.19 -9.65
C LEU A 374 -4.99 3.38 -8.15
N HIS A 375 -4.59 2.32 -7.45
CA HIS A 375 -4.25 2.41 -6.03
C HIS A 375 -3.10 3.38 -5.76
N GLY A 376 -2.03 3.32 -6.56
CA GLY A 376 -0.89 4.22 -6.39
C GLY A 376 -1.22 5.67 -6.73
N VAL A 377 -1.95 5.95 -7.82
CA VAL A 377 -2.45 7.30 -8.16
C VAL A 377 -3.23 7.89 -6.99
N TYR A 378 -4.19 7.13 -6.45
CA TYR A 378 -5.05 7.60 -5.37
C TYR A 378 -4.27 7.84 -4.06
N ALA A 379 -3.35 6.94 -3.68
CA ALA A 379 -2.54 7.11 -2.48
C ALA A 379 -1.54 8.27 -2.60
N PHE A 380 -0.80 8.34 -3.71
CA PHE A 380 0.18 9.41 -3.93
C PHE A 380 -0.46 10.78 -4.15
N LEU A 381 -1.71 10.86 -4.62
CA LEU A 381 -2.47 12.12 -4.62
C LEU A 381 -2.64 12.64 -3.18
N GLY A 382 -3.04 11.76 -2.26
CA GLY A 382 -3.14 12.10 -0.83
C GLY A 382 -1.79 12.52 -0.23
N VAL A 383 -0.71 11.82 -0.58
CA VAL A 383 0.65 12.17 -0.13
C VAL A 383 1.13 13.51 -0.71
N ALA A 384 0.87 13.78 -1.98
CA ALA A 384 1.23 15.07 -2.59
C ALA A 384 0.49 16.22 -1.90
N ALA A 385 -0.83 16.08 -1.68
CA ALA A 385 -1.63 17.06 -0.95
C ALA A 385 -1.12 17.25 0.49
N PHE A 386 -0.72 16.18 1.16
CA PHE A 386 -0.14 16.25 2.51
C PHE A 386 1.17 17.06 2.54
N TRP A 387 2.10 16.85 1.60
CA TRP A 387 3.35 17.61 1.57
C TRP A 387 3.13 19.11 1.35
N PHE A 388 2.22 19.47 0.45
CA PHE A 388 1.86 20.88 0.24
C PHE A 388 1.15 21.49 1.45
N ALA A 389 0.33 20.73 2.17
CA ALA A 389 -0.26 21.18 3.42
C ALA A 389 0.80 21.38 4.51
N LEU A 390 1.70 20.40 4.68
CA LEU A 390 2.75 20.43 5.68
C LEU A 390 3.64 21.67 5.53
N ARG A 391 3.96 22.06 4.28
CA ARG A 391 4.75 23.26 3.96
C ARG A 391 4.17 24.56 4.53
N GLU A 392 2.85 24.64 4.74
CA GLU A 392 2.16 25.81 5.29
C GLU A 392 2.29 25.92 6.81
N ARG A 393 2.81 24.90 7.49
CA ARG A 393 3.00 24.93 8.94
C ARG A 393 3.99 26.03 9.34
N PRO A 394 3.70 26.78 10.43
CA PRO A 394 4.68 27.67 11.03
C PRO A 394 5.82 26.87 11.67
N GLY A 395 7.01 27.47 11.74
CA GLY A 395 8.14 26.91 12.48
C GLY A 395 8.95 25.82 11.77
N LEU A 396 8.65 25.50 10.50
CA LEU A 396 9.49 24.59 9.71
C LEU A 396 10.88 25.20 9.47
N THR A 397 11.90 24.37 9.66
CA THR A 397 13.27 24.64 9.21
C THR A 397 13.35 24.70 7.68
N ASP A 398 14.41 25.31 7.15
CA ASP A 398 14.63 25.37 5.70
C ASP A 398 14.77 23.97 5.07
N ALA A 399 15.39 23.02 5.78
CA ALA A 399 15.53 21.63 5.32
C ALA A 399 14.19 20.89 5.26
N GLU A 400 13.30 21.10 6.24
CA GLU A 400 11.95 20.52 6.23
C GLU A 400 11.10 21.13 5.11
N ARG A 401 11.19 22.45 4.91
CA ARG A 401 10.50 23.13 3.81
C ARG A 401 10.99 22.64 2.45
N ALA A 402 12.30 22.52 2.27
CA ALA A 402 12.89 22.00 1.04
C ALA A 402 12.51 20.53 0.80
N THR A 403 12.42 19.71 1.85
CA THR A 403 11.92 18.33 1.77
C THR A 403 10.47 18.29 1.30
N ALA A 404 9.60 19.12 1.88
CA ALA A 404 8.21 19.22 1.47
C ALA A 404 8.04 19.69 0.02
N ASP A 405 8.84 20.68 -0.41
CA ASP A 405 8.83 21.17 -1.78
C ASP A 405 9.28 20.08 -2.78
N PHE A 406 10.37 19.36 -2.47
CA PHE A 406 10.86 18.27 -3.30
C PHE A 406 9.87 17.09 -3.39
N GLU A 407 9.41 16.58 -2.24
CA GLU A 407 8.49 15.44 -2.22
C GLU A 407 7.12 15.80 -2.82
N GLY A 408 6.58 16.99 -2.53
CA GLY A 408 5.34 17.47 -3.14
C GLY A 408 5.44 17.55 -4.67
N ALA A 409 6.55 18.08 -5.18
CA ALA A 409 6.82 18.16 -6.62
C ALA A 409 7.01 16.78 -7.27
N LEU A 410 7.72 15.87 -6.60
CA LEU A 410 7.91 14.50 -7.06
C LEU A 410 6.57 13.76 -7.15
N ARG A 411 5.79 13.77 -6.06
CA ARG A 411 4.55 13.00 -5.98
C ARG A 411 3.48 13.52 -6.91
N ARG A 412 3.29 14.84 -7.04
CA ARG A 412 2.30 15.36 -8.01
C ARG A 412 2.63 14.97 -9.45
N GLY A 413 3.91 15.01 -9.81
CA GLY A 413 4.38 14.63 -11.14
C GLY A 413 4.26 13.13 -11.42
N GLN A 414 4.45 12.29 -10.41
CA GLN A 414 4.21 10.85 -10.49
C GLN A 414 2.71 10.53 -10.64
N VAL A 415 1.85 11.24 -9.91
CA VAL A 415 0.39 11.07 -9.97
C VAL A 415 -0.15 11.48 -11.34
N GLU A 416 0.31 12.61 -11.88
CA GLU A 416 -0.04 13.09 -13.22
C GLU A 416 0.22 12.03 -14.29
N GLU A 417 1.41 11.45 -14.26
CA GLU A 417 1.77 10.41 -15.21
C GLU A 417 0.97 9.11 -15.03
N GLY A 418 0.82 8.64 -13.79
CA GLY A 418 0.03 7.45 -13.51
C GLY A 418 -1.43 7.62 -13.93
N LEU A 419 -1.99 8.82 -13.74
CA LEU A 419 -3.34 9.17 -14.17
C LEU A 419 -3.46 9.17 -15.70
N GLY A 420 -2.47 9.73 -16.41
CA GLY A 420 -2.40 9.66 -17.86
C GLY A 420 -2.38 8.21 -18.39
N THR A 421 -1.66 7.32 -17.71
CA THR A 421 -1.63 5.89 -18.04
C THR A 421 -3.00 5.23 -17.84
N LEU A 422 -3.70 5.54 -16.75
CA LEU A 422 -5.04 5.02 -16.49
C LEU A 422 -6.03 5.45 -17.57
N TRP A 423 -6.05 6.73 -17.94
CA TRP A 423 -6.91 7.22 -19.02
C TRP A 423 -6.62 6.56 -20.37
N ALA A 424 -5.33 6.33 -20.67
CA ALA A 424 -4.94 5.75 -21.95
C ALA A 424 -5.17 4.23 -22.04
N ARG A 425 -5.14 3.50 -20.92
CA ARG A 425 -5.05 2.03 -20.93
C ARG A 425 -6.12 1.30 -20.13
N ALA A 426 -6.80 1.94 -19.19
CA ALA A 426 -7.77 1.26 -18.33
C ALA A 426 -9.14 1.13 -19.00
N GLU A 427 -9.74 -0.06 -18.90
CA GLU A 427 -11.14 -0.27 -19.24
C GLU A 427 -12.03 0.22 -18.09
N LEU A 428 -12.33 1.52 -18.10
CA LEU A 428 -13.11 2.16 -17.04
C LEU A 428 -14.59 1.82 -17.14
N THR A 429 -15.25 1.68 -15.99
CA THR A 429 -16.72 1.77 -15.93
C THR A 429 -17.14 3.25 -15.91
N GLU A 430 -18.43 3.53 -16.08
CA GLU A 430 -18.97 4.89 -15.90
C GLU A 430 -18.65 5.47 -14.50
N ALA A 431 -18.65 4.60 -13.47
CA ALA A 431 -18.20 5.01 -12.15
C ALA A 431 -16.70 5.26 -12.10
N GLY A 432 -15.88 4.44 -12.78
CA GLY A 432 -14.45 4.65 -12.94
C GLY A 432 -14.11 5.99 -13.60
N GLU A 433 -14.80 6.36 -14.68
CA GLU A 433 -14.61 7.64 -15.36
C GLU A 433 -14.95 8.81 -14.44
N ARG A 434 -16.10 8.76 -13.74
CA ARG A 434 -16.45 9.79 -12.74
C ARG A 434 -15.42 9.88 -11.62
N PHE A 435 -14.91 8.74 -11.16
CA PHE A 435 -13.88 8.68 -10.13
C PHE A 435 -12.60 9.37 -10.63
N LEU A 436 -12.10 9.01 -11.81
CA LEU A 436 -10.88 9.59 -12.35
C LEU A 436 -11.00 11.08 -12.67
N ARG A 437 -12.17 11.57 -13.12
CA ARG A 437 -12.40 13.02 -13.28
C ARG A 437 -12.32 13.77 -11.96
N ALA A 438 -12.80 13.18 -10.86
CA ALA A 438 -12.69 13.78 -9.55
C ALA A 438 -11.23 13.78 -9.04
N VAL A 439 -10.50 12.68 -9.26
CA VAL A 439 -9.04 12.58 -8.99
C VAL A 439 -8.27 13.64 -9.79
N GLU A 440 -8.59 13.80 -11.08
CA GLU A 440 -8.00 14.81 -11.96
C GLU A 440 -8.27 16.24 -11.44
N GLY A 441 -9.49 16.51 -10.97
CA GLY A 441 -9.83 17.79 -10.35
C GLY A 441 -8.99 18.09 -9.10
N SER A 442 -8.81 17.09 -8.22
CA SER A 442 -7.95 17.22 -7.05
C SER A 442 -6.48 17.38 -7.43
N LEU A 443 -5.99 16.63 -8.42
CA LEU A 443 -4.64 16.77 -8.94
C LEU A 443 -4.40 18.16 -9.54
N ALA A 444 -5.36 18.72 -10.27
CA ALA A 444 -5.26 20.06 -10.85
C ALA A 444 -5.09 21.15 -9.78
N ALA A 445 -5.65 20.96 -8.58
CA ALA A 445 -5.40 21.85 -7.45
C ALA A 445 -3.95 21.75 -6.95
N VAL A 446 -3.43 20.52 -6.83
CA VAL A 446 -2.04 20.25 -6.42
C VAL A 446 -1.01 20.72 -7.46
N LEU A 447 -1.32 20.62 -8.75
CA LEU A 447 -0.44 21.07 -9.83
C LEU A 447 -0.30 22.61 -9.86
N LYS A 448 -1.29 23.35 -9.37
CA LYS A 448 -1.24 24.83 -9.25
C LYS A 448 -0.32 25.33 -8.14
N GLU A 449 0.08 24.47 -7.22
CA GLU A 449 0.99 24.85 -6.14
C GLU A 449 2.34 25.32 -6.71
N THR A 450 2.79 26.50 -6.29
CA THR A 450 4.10 27.02 -6.68
C THR A 450 5.20 26.24 -5.99
N VAL A 451 6.22 25.80 -6.72
CA VAL A 451 7.38 25.06 -6.18
C VAL A 451 8.66 25.80 -6.58
N PRO A 452 9.65 25.94 -5.69
CA PRO A 452 10.96 26.48 -6.07
C PRO A 452 11.58 25.73 -7.26
N ALA A 453 12.15 26.45 -8.21
CA ALA A 453 12.67 25.86 -9.46
C ALA A 453 13.71 24.74 -9.23
N ALA A 454 14.50 24.83 -8.15
CA ALA A 454 15.46 23.79 -7.79
C ALA A 454 14.78 22.48 -7.37
N ALA A 455 13.71 22.54 -6.58
CA ALA A 455 12.94 21.36 -6.17
C ALA A 455 12.17 20.77 -7.35
N ALA A 456 11.57 21.61 -8.20
CA ALA A 456 10.88 21.18 -9.42
C ALA A 456 11.82 20.42 -10.37
N ARG A 457 13.02 20.96 -10.65
CA ARG A 457 14.04 20.29 -11.47
C ARG A 457 14.51 18.97 -10.86
N ALA A 458 14.78 18.94 -9.55
CA ALA A 458 15.21 17.72 -8.90
C ALA A 458 14.13 16.62 -8.94
N ALA A 459 12.85 17.00 -8.80
CA ALA A 459 11.72 16.09 -8.92
C ALA A 459 11.50 15.59 -10.36
N GLU A 460 11.76 16.42 -11.37
CA GLU A 460 11.76 16.02 -12.78
C GLU A 460 12.88 15.02 -13.07
N GLU A 461 14.11 15.33 -12.67
CA GLU A 461 15.26 14.43 -12.85
C GLU A 461 15.05 13.08 -12.14
N ALA A 462 14.45 13.05 -10.96
CA ALA A 462 14.12 11.80 -10.26
C ALA A 462 13.08 10.95 -11.01
N ARG A 463 12.08 11.58 -11.65
CA ARG A 463 11.10 10.85 -12.49
C ARG A 463 11.73 10.33 -13.77
N ASP A 464 12.55 11.15 -14.42
CA ASP A 464 13.30 10.74 -15.62
C ASP A 464 14.23 9.57 -15.30
N ASP A 465 14.95 9.65 -14.19
CA ASP A 465 15.82 8.58 -13.72
C ASP A 465 15.07 7.26 -13.58
N HIS A 466 13.98 7.30 -12.80
CA HIS A 466 13.14 6.13 -12.56
C HIS A 466 12.59 5.56 -13.87
N ARG A 467 12.12 6.41 -14.79
CA ARG A 467 11.63 5.96 -16.10
C ARG A 467 12.73 5.27 -16.89
N MET A 468 13.90 5.88 -16.99
CA MET A 468 15.02 5.33 -17.76
C MET A 468 15.46 3.98 -17.20
N VAL A 469 15.63 3.89 -15.87
CA VAL A 469 15.97 2.64 -15.18
C VAL A 469 14.91 1.57 -15.42
N PHE A 470 13.62 1.90 -15.32
CA PHE A 470 12.55 0.96 -15.64
C PHE A 470 12.66 0.45 -17.08
N ARG A 471 12.85 1.34 -18.06
CA ARG A 471 12.95 0.94 -19.47
C ARG A 471 14.17 0.02 -19.70
N LEU A 472 15.32 0.38 -19.15
CA LEU A 472 16.56 -0.40 -19.26
C LEU A 472 16.45 -1.77 -18.58
N SER A 473 15.79 -1.85 -17.42
CA SER A 473 15.66 -3.09 -16.65
C SER A 473 14.54 -3.99 -17.17
N GLN A 474 13.37 -3.43 -17.46
CA GLN A 474 12.12 -4.17 -17.69
C GLN A 474 11.72 -4.30 -19.17
N LEU A 475 12.33 -3.51 -20.07
CA LEU A 475 12.03 -3.59 -21.50
C LEU A 475 13.19 -4.16 -22.30
N ARG A 476 12.88 -4.82 -23.41
CA ARG A 476 13.84 -5.25 -24.43
C ARG A 476 13.42 -4.73 -25.78
N CYS A 477 14.39 -4.16 -26.49
CA CYS A 477 14.27 -3.82 -27.90
C CYS A 477 14.15 -5.12 -28.70
N ASP A 478 13.41 -5.08 -29.80
CA ASP A 478 13.47 -6.15 -30.81
C ASP A 478 14.89 -6.27 -31.37
N ASP A 479 15.41 -7.50 -31.44
CA ASP A 479 16.82 -7.76 -31.79
C ASP A 479 17.10 -7.39 -33.25
N ALA A 480 16.22 -7.75 -34.18
CA ALA A 480 16.40 -7.46 -35.61
C ALA A 480 16.34 -5.96 -35.88
N GLN A 481 15.45 -5.24 -35.20
CA GLN A 481 15.39 -3.78 -35.31
C GLN A 481 16.61 -3.10 -34.65
N ALA A 482 17.12 -3.63 -33.53
CA ALA A 482 18.36 -3.11 -32.91
C ALA A 482 19.58 -3.33 -33.82
N GLU A 483 19.65 -4.48 -34.51
CA GLU A 483 20.67 -4.75 -35.52
C GLU A 483 20.62 -3.75 -36.67
N ALA A 484 19.43 -3.47 -37.21
CA ALA A 484 19.27 -2.48 -38.28
C ALA A 484 19.74 -1.07 -37.86
N TRP A 485 19.49 -0.66 -36.61
CA TRP A 485 20.04 0.58 -36.06
C TRP A 485 21.55 0.54 -35.88
N ALA A 486 22.12 -0.61 -35.50
CA ALA A 486 23.57 -0.80 -35.43
C ALA A 486 24.22 -0.69 -36.81
N ASP A 487 23.61 -1.27 -37.84
CA ASP A 487 24.06 -1.19 -39.24
C ASP A 487 24.00 0.24 -39.75
N ALA A 488 22.89 0.96 -39.50
CA ALA A 488 22.75 2.36 -39.91
C ALA A 488 23.85 3.25 -39.32
N VAL A 489 24.18 3.08 -38.04
CA VAL A 489 25.20 3.88 -37.36
C VAL A 489 26.63 3.46 -37.73
N ALA A 490 26.89 2.16 -37.88
CA ALA A 490 28.25 1.67 -38.09
C ALA A 490 28.66 1.63 -39.58
N GLU A 491 27.72 1.37 -40.47
CA GLU A 491 27.97 1.07 -41.89
C GLU A 491 27.38 2.13 -42.82
N GLY A 492 26.72 3.16 -42.26
CA GLY A 492 26.07 4.22 -43.05
C GLY A 492 24.87 3.72 -43.85
N ALA A 493 24.30 2.58 -43.46
CA ALA A 493 23.08 2.06 -44.05
C ALA A 493 21.90 3.02 -43.79
N PRO A 494 20.82 2.99 -44.61
CA PRO A 494 19.64 3.79 -44.37
C PRO A 494 19.05 3.51 -42.98
N ALA A 495 18.77 4.57 -42.23
CA ALA A 495 18.15 4.47 -40.92
C ALA A 495 16.75 3.83 -41.02
N PRO A 496 16.36 2.95 -40.08
CA PRO A 496 14.99 2.44 -40.03
C PRO A 496 13.96 3.58 -39.95
N ALA A 497 12.83 3.41 -40.64
CA ALA A 497 11.78 4.43 -40.72
C ALA A 497 11.06 4.71 -39.39
N ALA A 498 11.20 3.82 -38.40
CA ALA A 498 10.60 3.97 -37.08
C ALA A 498 11.53 3.45 -35.98
N PHE A 499 11.35 3.98 -34.79
CA PHE A 499 11.97 3.40 -33.61
C PHE A 499 11.40 2.00 -33.32
N PRO A 500 12.22 1.08 -32.82
CA PRO A 500 11.78 -0.27 -32.52
C PRO A 500 10.66 -0.32 -31.49
N GLY A 501 9.84 -1.37 -31.58
CA GLY A 501 9.00 -1.76 -30.47
C GLY A 501 9.84 -2.08 -29.23
N ALA A 502 9.27 -1.87 -28.05
CA ALA A 502 9.85 -2.36 -26.80
C ALA A 502 8.89 -3.38 -26.21
N THR A 503 9.38 -4.57 -25.92
CA THR A 503 8.59 -5.65 -25.29
C THR A 503 8.94 -5.74 -23.82
N LEU A 504 7.95 -6.02 -22.99
CA LEU A 504 8.18 -6.26 -21.58
C LEU A 504 8.89 -7.62 -21.40
N ARG A 505 10.07 -7.58 -20.78
CA ARG A 505 10.75 -8.77 -20.26
C ARG A 505 11.33 -8.41 -18.92
N ALA A 506 10.67 -8.90 -17.87
CA ALA A 506 11.00 -8.59 -16.50
C ALA A 506 12.49 -8.88 -16.22
N GLY A 507 13.20 -7.84 -15.81
CA GLY A 507 14.61 -7.91 -15.42
C GLY A 507 14.78 -7.69 -13.92
N PRO A 508 16.03 -7.79 -13.41
CA PRO A 508 16.31 -7.52 -12.02
C PRO A 508 15.88 -6.10 -11.63
N LEU A 509 15.41 -5.94 -10.39
CA LEU A 509 15.06 -4.64 -9.84
C LEU A 509 16.34 -3.86 -9.52
N THR A 510 16.35 -2.58 -9.89
CA THR A 510 17.47 -1.67 -9.64
C THR A 510 17.05 -0.68 -8.56
N PRO A 511 17.81 -0.52 -7.46
CA PRO A 511 17.48 0.44 -6.41
C PRO A 511 17.49 1.89 -6.89
N ASP A 512 16.64 2.74 -6.31
CA ASP A 512 16.50 4.17 -6.63
C ASP A 512 17.52 5.03 -5.85
N VAL A 513 18.81 4.81 -6.12
CA VAL A 513 19.92 5.38 -5.36
C VAL A 513 20.02 6.90 -5.51
N ARG A 514 19.83 7.44 -6.72
CA ARG A 514 19.98 8.88 -6.98
C ARG A 514 18.87 9.70 -6.33
N THR A 515 17.61 9.28 -6.41
CA THR A 515 16.51 9.95 -5.69
C THR A 515 16.75 9.90 -4.18
N ARG A 516 17.29 8.79 -3.65
CA ARG A 516 17.70 8.71 -2.25
C ARG A 516 18.79 9.72 -1.89
N LEU A 517 19.80 9.91 -2.73
CA LEU A 517 20.81 10.97 -2.52
C LEU A 517 20.22 12.38 -2.55
N VAL A 518 19.25 12.65 -3.43
CA VAL A 518 18.53 13.93 -3.46
C VAL A 518 17.77 14.15 -2.14
N ARG A 519 17.05 13.14 -1.64
CA ARG A 519 16.36 13.20 -0.34
C ARG A 519 17.32 13.51 0.80
N ILE A 520 18.46 12.84 0.84
CA ILE A 520 19.49 13.09 1.86
C ILE A 520 20.03 14.52 1.72
N ARG A 521 20.39 14.97 0.52
CA ARG A 521 20.90 16.33 0.27
C ARG A 521 19.91 17.43 0.68
N VAL A 522 18.63 17.21 0.45
CA VAL A 522 17.56 18.17 0.73
C VAL A 522 17.17 18.18 2.21
N GLY A 523 17.11 17.01 2.84
CA GLY A 523 16.65 16.88 4.24
C GLY A 523 17.75 16.92 5.30
N ASP A 524 18.99 16.59 4.95
CA ASP A 524 20.13 16.51 5.88
C ASP A 524 21.45 16.78 5.14
N ARG A 525 21.78 18.07 4.99
CA ARG A 525 22.94 18.51 4.22
C ARG A 525 24.26 18.01 4.81
N GLU A 526 24.38 17.98 6.13
CA GLU A 526 25.60 17.51 6.79
C GLU A 526 25.84 16.02 6.55
N ARG A 527 24.78 15.21 6.62
CA ARG A 527 24.89 13.79 6.25
C ARG A 527 25.27 13.63 4.78
N PHE A 528 24.69 14.43 3.88
CA PHE A 528 25.08 14.40 2.48
C PHE A 528 26.58 14.69 2.32
N ASP A 529 27.10 15.74 2.95
CA ASP A 529 28.51 16.10 2.82
C ASP A 529 29.44 15.02 3.40
N ARG A 530 29.03 14.31 4.48
CA ARG A 530 29.77 13.14 5.01
C ARG A 530 29.81 11.96 4.04
N LEU A 531 28.77 11.75 3.23
CA LEU A 531 28.72 10.67 2.23
C LEU A 531 29.77 10.84 1.12
N ARG A 532 30.42 12.00 0.99
CA ARG A 532 31.51 12.19 0.02
C ARG A 532 32.65 11.19 0.21
N ALA A 533 32.96 10.85 1.46
CA ALA A 533 34.07 9.95 1.78
C ALA A 533 33.72 8.47 1.56
N ASP A 534 32.45 8.11 1.74
CA ASP A 534 31.94 6.75 1.57
C ASP A 534 30.50 6.74 1.04
N PRO A 535 30.30 6.98 -0.27
CA PRO A 535 28.97 6.91 -0.88
C PRO A 535 28.44 5.47 -0.91
N GLY A 536 29.33 4.47 -0.82
CA GLY A 536 28.98 3.05 -0.82
C GLY A 536 28.12 2.64 0.37
N SER A 537 28.23 3.33 1.51
CA SER A 537 27.38 3.13 2.70
C SER A 537 25.86 3.25 2.44
N VAL A 538 25.46 3.93 1.36
CA VAL A 538 24.04 4.03 0.93
C VAL A 538 23.78 3.35 -0.42
N GLY A 539 24.73 2.55 -0.90
CA GLY A 539 24.67 1.88 -2.21
C GLY A 539 24.96 2.80 -3.39
N ALA A 540 25.53 4.00 -3.16
CA ALA A 540 25.86 4.94 -4.21
C ALA A 540 27.29 4.79 -4.72
N SER A 541 27.46 4.94 -6.04
CA SER A 541 28.78 5.09 -6.64
C SER A 541 29.31 6.52 -6.44
N PRO A 542 30.63 6.75 -6.58
CA PRO A 542 31.18 8.10 -6.65
C PRO A 542 30.56 8.97 -7.76
N ALA A 543 30.11 8.37 -8.86
CA ALA A 543 29.43 9.07 -9.95
C ALA A 543 28.03 9.55 -9.54
N ASP A 544 27.28 8.73 -8.80
CA ASP A 544 25.98 9.13 -8.23
C ASP A 544 26.12 10.28 -7.24
N TYR A 545 27.15 10.23 -6.39
CA TYR A 545 27.45 11.33 -5.47
C TYR A 545 27.80 12.62 -6.23
N ALA A 546 28.69 12.55 -7.23
CA ALA A 546 29.06 13.71 -8.05
C ALA A 546 27.85 14.33 -8.74
N TRP A 547 26.95 13.50 -9.29
CA TRP A 547 25.70 13.97 -9.90
C TRP A 547 24.82 14.68 -8.87
N ALA A 548 24.60 14.06 -7.70
CA ALA A 548 23.78 14.63 -6.64
C ALA A 548 24.39 15.92 -6.07
N ALA A 549 25.72 16.06 -6.07
CA ALA A 549 26.44 17.27 -5.65
C ALA A 549 26.43 18.39 -6.71
N GLY A 550 25.97 18.10 -7.94
CA GLY A 550 25.93 19.05 -9.05
C GLY A 550 27.17 19.07 -9.93
N ASP A 551 28.17 18.21 -9.68
CA ASP A 551 29.36 18.06 -10.52
C ASP A 551 29.05 17.15 -11.72
N ARG A 552 28.41 17.72 -12.74
CA ARG A 552 27.98 17.01 -13.96
C ARG A 552 29.17 16.47 -14.76
N GLY A 553 30.32 17.12 -14.70
CA GLY A 553 31.54 16.68 -15.41
C GLY A 553 32.12 15.41 -14.80
N ALA A 554 32.34 15.39 -13.48
CA ALA A 554 32.80 14.20 -12.78
C ALA A 554 31.80 13.05 -12.87
N ALA A 555 30.50 13.35 -12.75
CA ALA A 555 29.44 12.36 -12.92
C ALA A 555 29.48 11.71 -14.31
N GLN A 556 29.54 12.52 -15.38
CA GLN A 556 29.60 12.03 -16.75
C GLN A 556 30.82 11.12 -16.97
N HIS A 557 32.00 11.52 -16.48
CA HIS A 557 33.21 10.70 -16.59
C HIS A 557 33.05 9.37 -15.82
N GLY A 558 32.53 9.43 -14.60
CA GLY A 558 32.28 8.26 -13.77
C GLY A 558 31.31 7.26 -14.41
N TYR A 559 30.17 7.73 -14.94
CA TYR A 559 29.20 6.84 -15.58
C TYR A 559 29.70 6.22 -16.89
N ARG A 560 30.52 6.93 -17.68
CA ARG A 560 31.16 6.34 -18.86
C ARG A 560 32.06 5.17 -18.48
N ARG A 561 32.83 5.30 -17.39
CA ARG A 561 33.66 4.21 -16.87
C ARG A 561 32.80 3.03 -16.40
N LEU A 562 31.73 3.29 -15.64
CA LEU A 562 30.81 2.24 -15.18
C LEU A 562 30.14 1.50 -16.36
N ILE A 563 29.74 2.21 -17.41
CA ILE A 563 29.19 1.58 -18.63
C ILE A 563 30.25 0.77 -19.39
N ALA A 564 31.51 1.23 -19.42
CA ALA A 564 32.59 0.47 -20.03
C ALA A 564 32.91 -0.83 -19.26
N GLU A 565 32.85 -0.79 -17.93
CA GLU A 565 33.02 -1.95 -17.05
C GLU A 565 31.83 -2.92 -17.13
N ASN A 566 30.61 -2.39 -17.12
CA ASN A 566 29.37 -3.16 -17.21
C ASN A 566 28.35 -2.47 -18.14
N PRO A 567 28.36 -2.80 -19.45
CA PRO A 567 27.42 -2.22 -20.42
C PRO A 567 25.94 -2.59 -20.17
N ALA A 568 25.67 -3.52 -19.25
CA ALA A 568 24.33 -3.94 -18.88
C ALA A 568 23.77 -3.20 -17.66
N ASP A 569 24.53 -2.32 -17.00
CA ASP A 569 24.11 -1.60 -15.80
C ASP A 569 23.06 -0.50 -16.12
N PRO A 570 21.77 -0.70 -15.74
CA PRO A 570 20.72 0.28 -15.99
C PRO A 570 20.96 1.62 -15.30
N ALA A 571 21.50 1.59 -14.07
CA ALA A 571 21.70 2.79 -13.27
C ALA A 571 22.80 3.68 -13.86
N ALA A 572 23.85 3.08 -14.44
CA ALA A 572 24.94 3.83 -15.06
C ALA A 572 24.49 4.56 -16.34
N TRP A 573 23.67 3.91 -17.19
CA TRP A 573 23.09 4.52 -18.39
C TRP A 573 22.18 5.71 -18.05
N ALA A 574 21.26 5.54 -17.09
CA ALA A 574 20.38 6.61 -16.66
C ALA A 574 21.16 7.77 -16.01
N GLY A 575 22.16 7.48 -15.18
CA GLY A 575 23.04 8.48 -14.58
C GLY A 575 23.84 9.28 -15.62
N LEU A 576 24.36 8.61 -16.67
CA LEU A 576 25.01 9.28 -17.78
C LEU A 576 24.04 10.25 -18.47
N ALA A 577 22.82 9.79 -18.77
CA ALA A 577 21.81 10.59 -19.45
C ALA A 577 21.47 11.88 -18.69
N LEU A 578 21.27 11.78 -17.37
CA LEU A 578 21.03 12.95 -16.51
C LEU A 578 22.24 13.89 -16.44
N SER A 579 23.45 13.38 -16.65
CA SER A 579 24.69 14.17 -16.58
C SER A 579 25.04 14.88 -17.90
N LEU A 580 24.30 14.62 -18.98
CA LEU A 580 24.52 15.26 -20.28
C LEU A 580 23.92 16.67 -20.35
N PRO A 581 24.51 17.60 -21.11
CA PRO A 581 23.86 18.86 -21.44
C PRO A 581 22.61 18.61 -22.29
N GLU A 582 21.71 19.61 -22.35
CA GLU A 582 20.57 19.58 -23.26
C GLU A 582 21.02 19.37 -24.71
N GLY A 583 20.31 18.51 -25.43
CA GLY A 583 20.63 18.16 -26.81
C GLY A 583 20.11 16.80 -27.22
N ARG A 584 20.34 16.44 -28.50
CA ARG A 584 19.80 15.21 -29.11
C ARG A 584 20.21 13.94 -28.36
N ALA A 585 21.46 13.86 -27.92
CA ALA A 585 21.98 12.70 -27.18
C ALA A 585 21.23 12.48 -25.85
N ARG A 586 21.00 13.55 -25.09
CA ARG A 586 20.22 13.48 -23.85
C ARG A 586 18.76 13.15 -24.14
N GLY A 587 18.15 13.84 -25.11
CA GLY A 587 16.76 13.62 -25.50
C GLY A 587 16.46 12.16 -25.83
N LEU A 588 17.29 11.52 -26.66
CA LEU A 588 17.08 10.10 -26.99
C LEU A 588 17.28 9.17 -25.79
N LEU A 589 18.30 9.41 -24.96
CA LEU A 589 18.53 8.59 -23.76
C LEU A 589 17.40 8.72 -22.73
N LEU A 590 16.74 9.87 -22.61
CA LEU A 590 15.58 10.04 -21.72
C LEU A 590 14.39 9.18 -22.17
N HIS A 591 14.18 9.04 -23.48
CA HIS A 591 12.97 8.40 -24.03
C HIS A 591 13.17 6.95 -24.46
N ARG A 592 14.36 6.59 -24.94
CA ARG A 592 14.70 5.30 -25.57
C ARG A 592 16.06 4.76 -25.08
N PRO A 593 16.38 4.77 -23.77
CA PRO A 593 17.68 4.32 -23.29
C PRO A 593 17.94 2.83 -23.59
N GLU A 594 16.89 2.00 -23.59
CA GLU A 594 16.99 0.57 -23.88
C GLU A 594 17.44 0.28 -25.32
N LEU A 595 17.09 1.15 -26.28
CA LEU A 595 17.55 1.07 -27.66
C LEU A 595 19.05 1.41 -27.72
N VAL A 596 19.45 2.54 -27.15
CA VAL A 596 20.85 2.99 -27.18
C VAL A 596 21.75 1.95 -26.53
N ALA A 597 21.36 1.40 -25.39
CA ALA A 597 22.10 0.34 -24.70
C ALA A 597 22.16 -0.97 -25.52
N ALA A 598 21.08 -1.33 -26.22
CA ALA A 598 21.07 -2.52 -27.09
C ALA A 598 22.04 -2.36 -28.27
N VAL A 599 21.98 -1.23 -28.98
CA VAL A 599 22.88 -0.93 -30.10
C VAL A 599 24.33 -0.83 -29.61
N HIS A 600 24.58 -0.20 -28.47
CA HIS A 600 25.94 -0.14 -27.89
C HIS A 600 26.53 -1.54 -27.65
N ARG A 601 25.74 -2.46 -27.09
CA ARG A 601 26.19 -3.85 -26.87
C ARG A 601 26.43 -4.60 -28.18
N LEU A 602 25.62 -4.35 -29.21
CA LEU A 602 25.85 -4.92 -30.56
C LEU A 602 27.17 -4.41 -31.15
N LEU A 603 27.42 -3.11 -31.09
CA LEU A 603 28.65 -2.51 -31.60
C LEU A 603 29.90 -2.98 -30.85
N LEU A 604 29.79 -3.17 -29.53
CA LEU A 604 30.85 -3.79 -28.73
C LEU A 604 31.18 -5.21 -29.21
N ARG A 605 30.16 -6.06 -29.44
CA ARG A 605 30.35 -7.42 -29.96
C ARG A 605 30.97 -7.44 -31.36
N ARG A 606 30.73 -6.41 -32.16
CA ARG A 606 31.31 -6.24 -33.51
C ARG A 606 32.71 -5.62 -33.51
N GLY A 607 33.28 -5.31 -32.33
CA GLY A 607 34.60 -4.67 -32.24
C GLY A 607 34.63 -3.21 -32.73
N ARG A 608 33.48 -2.52 -32.76
CA ARG A 608 33.35 -1.12 -33.20
C ARG A 608 32.74 -0.24 -32.10
N PRO A 609 33.36 -0.15 -30.90
CA PRO A 609 32.79 0.60 -29.80
C PRO A 609 32.66 2.09 -30.13
N LEU A 610 31.51 2.67 -29.83
CA LEU A 610 31.29 4.11 -29.87
C LEU A 610 30.98 4.61 -28.46
N PRO A 611 31.47 5.81 -28.07
CA PRO A 611 31.07 6.41 -26.81
C PRO A 611 29.54 6.53 -26.71
N PRO A 612 28.91 6.16 -25.58
CA PRO A 612 27.45 6.14 -25.42
C PRO A 612 26.72 7.41 -25.88
N GLN A 613 27.23 8.59 -25.51
CA GLN A 613 26.63 9.87 -25.92
C GLN A 613 26.76 10.14 -27.42
N THR A 614 27.86 9.72 -28.04
CA THR A 614 28.09 9.87 -29.48
C THR A 614 27.13 8.95 -30.24
N LEU A 615 27.01 7.70 -29.81
CA LEU A 615 26.03 6.76 -30.35
C LEU A 615 24.60 7.30 -30.25
N SER A 616 24.22 7.81 -29.08
CA SER A 616 22.89 8.39 -28.87
C SER A 616 22.61 9.56 -29.83
N ALA A 617 23.58 10.45 -30.04
CA ALA A 617 23.46 11.56 -30.99
C ALA A 617 23.27 11.06 -32.43
N LEU A 618 24.03 10.04 -32.85
CA LEU A 618 23.95 9.48 -34.20
C LEU A 618 22.60 8.80 -34.46
N ILE A 619 22.09 8.02 -33.52
CA ILE A 619 20.76 7.41 -33.63
C ILE A 619 19.68 8.51 -33.73
N ALA A 620 19.78 9.55 -32.90
CA ALA A 620 18.82 10.65 -32.91
C ALA A 620 18.83 11.44 -34.23
N GLU A 621 20.00 11.64 -34.82
CA GLU A 621 20.17 12.32 -36.12
C GLU A 621 19.61 11.49 -37.28
N ALA A 622 19.91 10.20 -37.27
CA ALA A 622 19.40 9.22 -38.23
C ALA A 622 17.86 9.08 -38.15
N ALA A 623 17.26 9.21 -36.97
CA ALA A 623 15.80 9.22 -36.81
C ALA A 623 15.16 10.56 -37.22
N GLY A 624 15.82 11.70 -36.93
CA GLY A 624 15.33 13.04 -37.25
C GLY A 624 15.25 13.33 -38.77
N SER A 625 15.89 12.51 -39.58
CA SER A 625 15.77 12.52 -41.05
C SER A 625 14.58 11.69 -41.58
N GLY A 626 13.79 11.05 -40.70
CA GLY A 626 12.66 10.16 -41.05
C GLY A 626 11.32 10.36 -40.31
N GLY A 627 11.21 11.20 -39.27
CA GLY A 627 9.92 11.54 -38.64
C GLY A 627 9.96 11.80 -37.13
N THR A 628 9.07 12.66 -36.64
CA THR A 628 8.95 13.12 -35.24
C THR A 628 8.62 11.97 -34.27
N PRO A 629 9.23 11.90 -33.06
CA PRO A 629 8.85 10.90 -32.06
C PRO A 629 7.52 11.29 -31.38
N ALA A 630 6.63 10.30 -31.24
CA ALA A 630 5.38 10.37 -30.46
C ALA A 630 5.56 9.77 -29.07
#